data_AF-A0A847I3M5-F1
#
_entry.id   AF-A0A847I3M5-F1
#
_cell.length_a   1.000
_cell.length_b   1.000
_cell.length_c   1.000
_cell.angle_alpha   90.00
_cell.angle_beta   90.00
_cell.angle_gamma   90.00
#
_symmetry.space_group_name_H-M   'P 1'
#
loop_
_entity.id
_entity.type
_entity.pdbx_description
1 polymer ?
#
loop_
_entity_poly.entity_id
_entity_poly.type
_entity_poly.pdbx_seq_one_letter_code
_entity_poly.pdbx_strand_id
1 'polypeptide(L)'
;MSRVASQRETIDFAAEAESVVCRLRDSMADVIARVPGLTYRRPNDLAADLGLATKLAWKIGRCLDVADPFASAQFVPGPTGMRAFLRAAQRRGVPKPALDVVRQAYEDFRKLVRTHGGTRKSFDMLAAGLAGTDQMRADLEHRRLAFEGNSYIWGVRAR
;
A
#
# COMPACT_ATOMS: atom_id res chain seq x y z
N MET A 1 31.22 8.75 -1.57
CA MET A 1 29.96 9.52 -1.47
C MET A 1 29.35 9.21 -0.11
N SER A 2 29.33 10.21 0.78
CA SER A 2 29.27 10.04 2.24
C SER A 2 27.94 9.49 2.77
N ARG A 3 28.04 8.62 3.78
CA ARG A 3 26.94 7.99 4.56
C ARG A 3 25.82 8.96 4.98
N VAL A 4 26.14 10.24 5.16
CA VAL A 4 25.19 11.32 5.52
C VAL A 4 24.25 11.70 4.38
N ALA A 5 24.70 11.67 3.12
CA ALA A 5 23.86 11.98 1.95
C ALA A 5 22.82 10.87 1.70
N SER A 6 23.27 9.61 1.75
CA SER A 6 22.40 8.43 1.61
C SER A 6 21.35 8.32 2.73
N GLN A 7 21.69 8.72 3.95
CA GLN A 7 20.71 8.79 5.06
C GLN A 7 19.67 9.90 4.86
N ARG A 8 20.05 11.08 4.36
CA ARG A 8 19.10 12.17 4.07
C ARG A 8 18.10 11.81 2.97
N GLU A 9 18.58 11.20 1.88
CA GLU A 9 17.70 10.73 0.79
C GLU A 9 16.71 9.67 1.28
N THR A 10 17.12 8.82 2.23
CA THR A 10 16.24 7.79 2.81
C THR A 10 15.18 8.40 3.74
N ILE A 11 15.54 9.40 4.55
CA ILE A 11 14.61 10.14 5.42
C ILE A 11 13.57 10.89 4.58
N ASP A 12 13.99 11.52 3.48
CA ASP A 12 13.12 12.25 2.56
C ASP A 12 12.12 11.30 1.87
N PHE A 13 12.61 10.16 1.36
CA PHE A 13 11.74 9.12 0.80
C PHE A 13 10.76 8.56 1.83
N ALA A 14 11.21 8.24 3.04
CA ALA A 14 10.34 7.67 4.07
C ALA A 14 9.21 8.63 4.44
N ALA A 15 9.52 9.93 4.62
CA ALA A 15 8.52 10.96 4.91
C ALA A 15 7.56 11.18 3.74
N GLU A 16 8.05 11.24 2.50
CA GLU A 16 7.20 11.36 1.30
C GLU A 16 6.28 10.14 1.16
N ALA A 17 6.83 8.94 1.31
CA ALA A 17 6.11 7.68 1.18
C ALA A 17 5.04 7.53 2.26
N GLU A 18 5.35 7.82 3.51
CA GLU A 18 4.40 7.85 4.61
C GLU A 18 3.27 8.84 4.31
N SER A 19 3.59 10.08 3.93
CA SER A 19 2.60 11.11 3.61
C SER A 19 1.65 10.67 2.50
N VAL A 20 2.19 10.13 1.40
CA VAL A 20 1.40 9.67 0.25
C VAL A 20 0.50 8.48 0.63
N VAL A 21 1.03 7.51 1.37
CA VAL A 21 0.25 6.34 1.80
C VAL A 21 -0.86 6.73 2.77
N CYS A 22 -0.58 7.58 3.77
CA CYS A 22 -1.60 8.07 4.69
C CYS A 22 -2.70 8.84 3.96
N ARG A 23 -2.35 9.77 3.06
CA ARG A 23 -3.37 10.48 2.24
C ARG A 23 -4.25 9.54 1.43
N LEU A 24 -3.67 8.48 0.85
CA LEU A 24 -4.43 7.48 0.11
C LEU A 24 -5.39 6.70 1.03
N ARG A 25 -4.92 6.27 2.21
CA ARG A 25 -5.75 5.57 3.20
C ARG A 25 -6.89 6.44 3.70
N ASP A 26 -6.61 7.68 4.07
CA ASP A 26 -7.58 8.61 4.62
C ASP A 26 -8.67 8.93 3.59
N SER A 27 -8.28 9.16 2.33
CA SER A 27 -9.25 9.40 1.26
C SER A 27 -10.10 8.16 0.94
N MET A 28 -9.52 6.95 0.99
CA MET A 28 -10.28 5.71 0.86
C MET A 28 -11.27 5.52 2.02
N ALA A 29 -10.86 5.84 3.24
CA ALA A 29 -11.72 5.79 4.43
C ALA A 29 -12.86 6.81 4.35
N ASP A 30 -12.58 8.06 3.92
CA ASP A 30 -13.59 9.10 3.70
C ASP A 30 -14.63 8.66 2.66
N VAL A 31 -14.20 8.04 1.55
CA VAL A 31 -15.13 7.48 0.56
C VAL A 31 -16.03 6.42 1.18
N ILE A 32 -15.49 5.51 2.00
CA ILE A 32 -16.27 4.46 2.67
C ILE A 32 -17.25 5.05 3.68
N ALA A 33 -16.82 6.04 4.47
CA ALA A 33 -17.66 6.74 5.44
C ALA A 33 -18.83 7.50 4.79
N ARG A 34 -18.69 7.90 3.52
CA ARG A 34 -19.73 8.58 2.73
C ARG A 34 -20.71 7.63 2.06
N VAL A 35 -20.51 6.31 2.12
CA VAL A 35 -21.42 5.35 1.49
C VAL A 35 -22.72 5.29 2.31
N PRO A 36 -23.89 5.62 1.73
CA PRO A 36 -25.15 5.60 2.45
C PRO A 36 -25.48 4.21 3.01
N GLY A 37 -25.80 4.16 4.30
CA GLY A 37 -26.20 2.94 5.01
C GLY A 37 -25.07 1.97 5.33
N LEU A 38 -23.83 2.24 4.90
CA LEU A 38 -22.67 1.38 5.19
C LEU A 38 -22.05 1.81 6.51
N THR A 39 -21.86 0.86 7.43
CA THR A 39 -21.01 1.03 8.62
C THR A 39 -19.86 0.06 8.53
N TYR A 40 -18.66 0.56 8.24
CA TYR A 40 -17.48 -0.29 8.09
C TYR A 40 -17.02 -0.79 9.46
N ARG A 41 -17.02 -2.12 9.66
CA ARG A 41 -16.47 -2.78 10.86
C ARG A 41 -15.42 -3.81 10.51
N ARG A 42 -15.55 -4.43 9.34
CA ARG A 42 -14.65 -5.46 8.82
C ARG A 42 -14.64 -5.45 7.30
N PRO A 43 -13.60 -6.02 6.66
CA PRO A 43 -13.50 -6.02 5.21
C PRO A 43 -14.70 -6.66 4.48
N ASN A 44 -15.38 -7.63 5.11
CA ASN A 44 -16.53 -8.30 4.50
C ASN A 44 -17.76 -7.38 4.33
N ASP A 45 -17.87 -6.32 5.13
CA ASP A 45 -18.96 -5.34 5.00
C ASP A 45 -18.82 -4.60 3.66
N LEU A 46 -17.58 -4.33 3.21
CA LEU A 46 -17.33 -3.76 1.88
C LEU A 46 -17.76 -4.69 0.74
N ALA A 47 -17.62 -6.01 0.91
CA ALA A 47 -18.09 -6.95 -0.09
C ALA A 47 -19.62 -6.92 -0.20
N ALA A 48 -20.31 -6.93 0.95
CA ALA A 48 -21.76 -6.92 1.02
C ALA A 48 -22.38 -5.60 0.55
N ASP A 49 -21.93 -4.46 1.09
CA ASP A 49 -22.58 -3.15 0.87
C ASP A 49 -22.17 -2.47 -0.44
N LEU A 50 -20.97 -2.75 -0.96
CA LEU A 50 -20.48 -2.19 -2.24
C LEU A 50 -20.53 -3.20 -3.38
N GLY A 51 -20.84 -4.48 -3.13
CA GLY A 51 -20.83 -5.54 -4.14
C GLY A 51 -19.43 -5.80 -4.70
N LEU A 52 -18.40 -5.68 -3.85
CA LEU A 52 -17.01 -5.95 -4.24
C LEU A 52 -16.70 -7.45 -4.15
N ALA A 53 -15.81 -7.92 -5.02
CA ALA A 53 -15.24 -9.25 -4.86
C ALA A 53 -14.56 -9.37 -3.49
N THR A 54 -14.79 -10.46 -2.77
CA THR A 54 -14.31 -10.68 -1.38
C THR A 54 -12.81 -10.43 -1.24
N LYS A 55 -12.01 -10.85 -2.22
CA LYS A 55 -10.55 -10.62 -2.22
C LYS A 55 -10.18 -9.14 -2.30
N LEU A 56 -10.91 -8.36 -3.10
CA LEU A 56 -10.70 -6.90 -3.20
C LEU A 56 -11.14 -6.20 -1.92
N ALA A 57 -12.30 -6.60 -1.37
CA ALA A 57 -12.83 -6.09 -0.13
C ALA A 57 -11.84 -6.33 1.04
N TRP A 58 -11.32 -7.55 1.16
CA TRP A 58 -10.26 -7.90 2.12
C TRP A 58 -9.02 -7.01 1.95
N LYS A 59 -8.56 -6.84 0.70
CA LYS A 59 -7.37 -6.04 0.39
C LYS A 59 -7.57 -4.56 0.78
N ILE A 60 -8.73 -3.99 0.47
CA ILE A 60 -9.08 -2.62 0.87
C ILE A 60 -9.14 -2.52 2.39
N GLY A 61 -9.83 -3.43 3.08
CA GLY A 61 -9.93 -3.38 4.54
C GLY A 61 -8.57 -3.49 5.22
N ARG A 62 -7.67 -4.39 4.75
CA ARG A 62 -6.28 -4.44 5.24
C ARG A 62 -5.49 -3.16 5.00
N CYS A 63 -5.74 -2.47 3.89
CA CYS A 63 -5.13 -1.17 3.64
C CYS A 63 -5.57 -0.09 4.65
N LEU A 64 -6.79 -0.20 5.20
CA LEU A 64 -7.33 0.74 6.17
C LEU A 64 -6.94 0.36 7.61
N ASP A 65 -7.09 -0.92 7.96
CA ASP A 65 -7.01 -1.42 9.34
C ASP A 65 -5.58 -1.59 9.86
N VAL A 66 -4.60 -1.79 8.98
CA VAL A 66 -3.19 -1.97 9.39
C VAL A 66 -2.64 -0.63 9.87
N ALA A 67 -2.28 -0.52 11.15
CA ALA A 67 -1.85 0.74 11.75
C ALA A 67 -0.64 1.35 11.02
N ASP A 68 0.42 0.57 10.84
CA ASP A 68 1.65 0.98 10.18
C ASP A 68 1.41 1.34 8.69
N PRO A 69 1.65 2.59 8.27
CA PRO A 69 1.47 3.02 6.89
C PRO A 69 2.28 2.19 5.90
N PHE A 70 3.53 1.87 6.19
CA PHE A 70 4.38 1.11 5.28
C PHE A 70 3.91 -0.34 5.17
N ALA A 71 3.52 -0.97 6.28
CA ALA A 71 2.94 -2.31 6.25
C ALA A 71 1.59 -2.35 5.51
N SER A 72 0.80 -1.26 5.58
CA SER A 72 -0.48 -1.15 4.87
C SER A 72 -0.32 -1.03 3.36
N ALA A 73 0.81 -0.48 2.90
CA ALA A 73 1.03 -0.10 1.51
C ALA A 73 0.97 -1.30 0.55
N GLN A 74 1.42 -2.49 0.97
CA GLN A 74 1.32 -3.74 0.18
C GLN A 74 -0.14 -4.11 -0.16
N PHE A 75 -1.09 -3.67 0.68
CA PHE A 75 -2.52 -3.90 0.50
C PHE A 75 -3.19 -2.85 -0.39
N VAL A 76 -2.48 -1.83 -0.86
CA VAL A 76 -3.05 -0.88 -1.84
C VAL A 76 -3.50 -1.64 -3.11
N PRO A 77 -4.76 -1.53 -3.55
CA PRO A 77 -5.25 -2.20 -4.74
C PRO A 77 -4.47 -1.86 -6.01
N GLY A 78 -4.42 -2.80 -6.95
CA GLY A 78 -3.94 -2.50 -8.31
C GLY A 78 -4.94 -1.64 -9.09
N PRO A 79 -4.58 -1.13 -10.28
CA PRO A 79 -5.41 -0.16 -11.01
C PRO A 79 -6.83 -0.65 -11.30
N THR A 80 -6.98 -1.92 -11.66
CA THR A 80 -8.30 -2.53 -11.89
C THR A 80 -9.14 -2.60 -10.61
N GLY A 81 -8.53 -2.95 -9.48
CA GLY A 81 -9.19 -3.01 -8.18
C GLY A 81 -9.61 -1.63 -7.69
N MET A 82 -8.74 -0.63 -7.84
CA MET A 82 -9.06 0.76 -7.48
C MET A 82 -10.22 1.31 -8.31
N ARG A 83 -10.23 1.05 -9.63
CA ARG A 83 -11.36 1.42 -10.49
C ARG A 83 -12.66 0.73 -10.08
N ALA A 84 -12.60 -0.55 -9.72
CA ALA A 84 -13.78 -1.29 -9.27
C ALA A 84 -14.35 -0.72 -7.97
N PHE A 85 -13.49 -0.41 -7.00
CA PHE A 85 -13.86 0.26 -5.74
C PHE A 85 -14.55 1.61 -5.99
N LEU A 86 -13.92 2.50 -6.75
CA LEU A 86 -14.48 3.83 -7.00
C LEU A 86 -15.79 3.79 -7.79
N ARG A 87 -15.93 2.87 -8.75
CA ARG A 87 -17.19 2.67 -9.48
C ARG A 87 -18.29 2.10 -8.58
N ALA A 88 -17.95 1.22 -7.64
CA ALA A 88 -18.91 0.70 -6.68
C ALA A 88 -19.40 1.81 -5.73
N ALA A 89 -18.48 2.59 -5.16
CA ALA A 89 -18.82 3.74 -4.32
C ALA A 89 -19.67 4.78 -5.07
N GLN A 90 -19.32 5.09 -6.33
CA GLN A 90 -20.10 5.98 -7.18
C GLN A 90 -21.54 5.48 -7.40
N ARG A 91 -21.73 4.19 -7.69
CA ARG A 91 -23.06 3.58 -7.86
C ARG A 91 -23.89 3.64 -6.57
N ARG A 92 -23.24 3.75 -5.41
CA ARG A 92 -23.88 3.91 -4.11
C ARG A 92 -24.10 5.38 -3.73
N GLY A 93 -23.83 6.33 -4.63
CA GLY A 93 -24.15 7.74 -4.44
C GLY A 93 -23.05 8.57 -3.77
N VAL A 94 -21.83 8.04 -3.64
CA VAL A 94 -20.71 8.85 -3.13
C VAL A 94 -20.41 10.01 -4.09
N PRO A 95 -20.32 11.27 -3.61
CA PRO A 95 -20.08 12.43 -4.47
C PRO A 95 -18.79 12.34 -5.28
N LYS A 96 -18.85 12.80 -6.53
CA LYS A 96 -17.69 12.82 -7.43
C LYS A 96 -16.44 13.48 -6.83
N PRO A 97 -16.51 14.63 -6.11
CA PRO A 97 -15.33 15.26 -5.52
C PRO A 97 -14.56 14.34 -4.55
N ALA A 98 -15.26 13.58 -3.70
CA ALA A 98 -14.61 12.63 -2.78
C ALA A 98 -13.90 11.51 -3.55
N LEU A 99 -14.52 11.01 -4.62
CA LEU A 99 -13.90 10.02 -5.50
C LEU A 99 -12.66 10.56 -6.23
N ASP A 100 -12.68 11.84 -6.62
CA ASP A 100 -11.55 12.50 -7.30
C ASP A 100 -10.34 12.67 -6.37
N VAL A 101 -10.57 12.92 -5.07
CA VAL A 101 -9.48 12.94 -4.07
C VAL A 101 -8.76 11.59 -4.00
N VAL A 102 -9.51 10.47 -3.97
CA VAL A 102 -8.88 9.12 -3.99
C VAL A 102 -8.14 8.87 -5.29
N ARG A 103 -8.68 9.31 -6.45
CA ARG A 103 -7.99 9.17 -7.74
C ARG A 103 -6.65 9.89 -7.72
N GLN A 104 -6.61 11.11 -7.22
CA GLN A 104 -5.37 11.89 -7.14
C GLN A 104 -4.36 11.24 -6.19
N ALA A 105 -4.79 10.89 -4.97
CA ALA A 105 -3.90 10.22 -4.00
C ALA A 105 -3.37 8.88 -4.53
N TYR A 106 -4.18 8.15 -5.30
CA TYR A 106 -3.75 6.90 -5.93
C TYR A 106 -2.73 7.13 -7.05
N GLU A 107 -2.88 8.18 -7.86
CA GLU A 107 -1.89 8.51 -8.88
C GLU A 107 -0.57 9.02 -8.27
N ASP A 108 -0.63 9.76 -7.16
CA ASP A 108 0.55 10.15 -6.38
C ASP A 108 1.28 8.90 -5.84
N PHE A 109 0.54 7.95 -5.28
CA PHE A 109 1.09 6.66 -4.86
C PHE A 109 1.73 5.90 -6.03
N ARG A 110 1.07 5.84 -7.19
CA ARG A 110 1.64 5.19 -8.38
C ARG A 110 2.89 5.92 -8.88
N LYS A 111 2.96 7.25 -8.76
CA LYS A 111 4.15 8.03 -9.10
C LYS A 111 5.29 7.69 -8.15
N LEU A 112 5.05 7.69 -6.84
CA LEU A 112 6.02 7.28 -5.83
C LEU A 112 6.59 5.87 -6.11
N VAL A 113 5.73 4.90 -6.40
CA VAL A 113 6.14 3.53 -6.76
C VAL A 113 7.05 3.52 -8.00
N ARG A 114 6.74 4.31 -9.03
CA ARG A 114 7.58 4.41 -10.23
C ARG A 114 8.91 5.09 -9.95
N THR A 115 8.92 6.16 -9.16
CA THR A 115 10.13 6.95 -8.87
C THR A 115 11.14 6.17 -8.04
N HIS A 116 10.71 5.49 -6.97
CA HIS A 116 11.64 4.86 -6.02
C HIS A 116 11.75 3.34 -6.16
N GLY A 117 10.67 2.67 -6.57
CA GLY A 117 10.67 1.21 -6.74
C GLY A 117 10.94 0.76 -8.18
N GLY A 118 10.57 1.55 -9.18
CA GLY A 118 10.48 1.13 -10.58
C GLY A 118 9.35 0.09 -10.82
N THR A 119 9.15 -0.85 -9.89
CA THR A 119 8.06 -1.82 -9.86
C THR A 119 7.34 -1.80 -8.51
N ARG A 120 6.08 -2.29 -8.50
CA ARG A 120 5.33 -2.46 -7.25
C ARG A 120 6.03 -3.39 -6.28
N LYS A 121 6.61 -4.50 -6.77
CA LYS A 121 7.35 -5.44 -5.95
C LYS A 121 8.51 -4.75 -5.23
N SER A 122 9.32 -4.00 -5.96
CA SER A 122 10.45 -3.25 -5.37
C SER A 122 10.01 -2.23 -4.33
N PHE A 123 8.91 -1.51 -4.60
CA PHE A 123 8.34 -0.58 -3.63
C PHE A 123 7.89 -1.30 -2.35
N ASP A 124 7.21 -2.44 -2.47
CA ASP A 124 6.76 -3.21 -1.31
C ASP A 124 7.97 -3.68 -0.46
N MET A 125 9.12 -4.00 -1.08
CA MET A 125 10.36 -4.33 -0.35
C MET A 125 10.94 -3.12 0.41
N LEU A 126 10.94 -1.93 -0.20
CA LEU A 126 11.41 -0.71 0.44
C LEU A 126 10.51 -0.32 1.62
N ALA A 127 9.19 -0.38 1.42
CA ALA A 127 8.21 -0.11 2.47
C ALA A 127 8.34 -1.14 3.60
N ALA A 128 8.51 -2.42 3.30
CA ALA A 128 8.72 -3.45 4.30
C ALA A 128 9.93 -3.20 5.22
N GLY A 129 11.02 -2.64 4.69
CA GLY A 129 12.18 -2.26 5.50
C GLY A 129 11.91 -1.10 6.47
N LEU A 130 10.93 -0.26 6.17
CA LEU A 130 10.52 0.89 6.99
C LEU A 130 9.40 0.57 7.99
N ALA A 131 8.69 -0.55 7.82
CA ALA A 131 7.59 -0.95 8.70
C ALA A 131 8.10 -1.38 10.08
N GLY A 132 7.77 -0.64 11.14
CA GLY A 132 8.35 -0.80 12.48
C GLY A 132 7.90 -2.06 13.26
N THR A 133 6.84 -2.74 12.83
CA THR A 133 6.27 -3.90 13.56
C THR A 133 6.31 -5.23 12.78
N ASP A 134 6.31 -5.18 11.44
CA ASP A 134 6.50 -6.35 10.54
C ASP A 134 7.94 -6.47 10.00
N GLN A 135 8.82 -5.56 10.42
CA GLN A 135 10.24 -5.49 10.04
C GLN A 135 10.91 -6.86 10.12
N MET A 136 10.66 -7.64 11.19
CA MET A 136 11.36 -8.91 11.40
C MET A 136 10.99 -9.99 10.37
N ARG A 137 9.72 -10.11 9.96
CA ARG A 137 9.31 -11.13 8.98
C ARG A 137 9.70 -10.77 7.56
N ALA A 138 9.51 -9.51 7.17
CA ALA A 138 9.84 -9.07 5.83
C ALA A 138 11.37 -9.00 5.63
N ASP A 139 12.12 -8.57 6.65
CA ASP A 139 13.58 -8.61 6.63
C ASP A 139 14.09 -10.06 6.58
N LEU A 140 13.47 -11.01 7.28
CA LEU A 140 13.81 -12.43 7.16
C LEU A 140 13.59 -12.98 5.75
N GLU A 141 12.48 -12.64 5.10
CA GLU A 141 12.20 -13.08 3.72
C GLU A 141 13.17 -12.45 2.72
N HIS A 142 13.50 -11.16 2.86
CA HIS A 142 14.46 -10.49 2.00
C HIS A 142 15.90 -10.97 2.22
N ARG A 143 16.30 -11.20 3.47
CA ARG A 143 17.59 -11.84 3.78
C ARG A 143 17.66 -13.25 3.20
N ARG A 144 16.57 -14.01 3.26
CA ARG A 144 16.49 -15.34 2.63
C ARG A 144 16.65 -15.25 1.11
N LEU A 145 15.94 -14.35 0.44
CA LEU A 145 16.05 -14.15 -1.01
C LEU A 145 17.46 -13.68 -1.41
N ALA A 146 18.07 -12.76 -0.65
CA ALA A 146 19.43 -12.31 -0.87
C ALA A 146 20.44 -13.46 -0.67
N PHE A 147 20.26 -14.28 0.37
CA PHE A 147 21.08 -15.46 0.61
C PHE A 147 20.94 -16.49 -0.52
N GLU A 148 19.72 -16.83 -0.93
CA GLU A 148 19.47 -17.77 -2.03
C GLU A 148 20.05 -17.25 -3.36
N GLY A 149 19.82 -15.97 -3.68
CA GLY A 149 20.35 -15.34 -4.89
C GLY A 149 21.88 -15.26 -4.90
N ASN A 150 22.50 -14.84 -3.79
CA ASN A 150 23.95 -14.78 -3.69
C ASN A 150 24.58 -16.18 -3.71
N SER A 151 23.98 -17.17 -3.06
CA SER A 151 24.45 -18.55 -3.14
C SER A 151 24.33 -19.12 -4.55
N TYR A 152 23.29 -18.76 -5.32
CA TYR A 152 23.15 -19.19 -6.71
C TYR A 152 24.19 -18.54 -7.64
N ILE A 153 24.39 -17.22 -7.52
CA ILE A 153 25.34 -16.47 -8.36
C ILE A 153 26.78 -16.88 -8.06
N TRP A 154 27.14 -16.99 -6.79
CA TRP A 154 28.53 -17.18 -6.37
C TRP A 154 28.88 -18.65 -6.09
N GLY A 155 27.90 -19.55 -6.01
CA GLY A 155 28.11 -20.96 -5.70
C GLY A 155 28.57 -21.24 -4.25
N VAL A 156 28.68 -20.20 -3.42
CA VAL A 156 29.17 -20.31 -2.05
C VAL A 156 28.02 -20.17 -1.06
N ARG A 157 27.96 -21.07 -0.09
CA ARG A 157 27.02 -21.03 1.03
C ARG A 157 27.80 -21.11 2.34
N ALA A 158 27.72 -20.05 3.15
CA ALA A 158 28.23 -20.10 4.51
C ALA A 158 27.36 -21.07 5.33
N ARG A 159 28.01 -21.92 6.14
CA ARG A 159 27.37 -22.86 7.07
C ARG A 159 27.24 -22.25 8.44
#